data_AF-A0A6P1EIL7-F1
#
_entry.id   AF-A0A6P1EIL7-F1
#
_cell.length_a   1.000
_cell.length_b   1.000
_cell.length_c   1.000
_cell.angle_alpha   90.00
_cell.angle_beta   90.00
_cell.angle_gamma   90.00
#
_symmetry.space_group_name_H-M   'P 1'
#
loop_
_entity.id
_entity.type
_entity.pdbx_description
1 polymer ?
#
loop_
_entity_poly.entity_id
_entity_poly.type
_entity_poly.pdbx_seq_one_letter_code
_entity_poly.pdbx_strand_id
1 'polypeptide(L)'
;MKKMLYFWAAYLLFFALPFPCILYYSIGYPVDAVDRTSPAVALVWLGLSILLWGLLAAAYVHTLLRAPFRAQARTRAIQRAAIRRRARVVQAQDTGRMLRGWRVWNLTLAFDNLSGTPIQDQLLAVDSQPQLQRFVTDNQLDALLSADPGGYPNVVLEGAMPEVDRGRLLRRALIGVLLLGALAAYYAWCWNDPGQGNGQGWTFLAPWHPLLVMPACLCGYLVLGRVFTRMVGIDRRADALNYRGIGVEARVLHVRQTGTEVNAQPELEFQLAFEDRLGSTHMATVRKVVSLLDLPRVSHERARILYHPDDPSQVLMPDL
;
A
#
# COMPACT_ATOMS: atom_id res chain seq x y z
N MET A 1 -13.16 8.76 3.30
CA MET A 1 -11.78 8.23 3.34
C MET A 1 -10.84 8.84 2.29
N LYS A 2 -11.09 8.72 0.97
CA LYS A 2 -10.15 9.22 -0.07
C LYS A 2 -9.82 10.73 0.03
N LYS A 3 -10.81 11.59 0.29
CA LYS A 3 -10.61 13.04 0.47
C LYS A 3 -9.71 13.36 1.66
N MET A 4 -9.89 12.66 2.78
CA MET A 4 -9.06 12.80 3.98
C MET A 4 -7.60 12.37 3.72
N LEU A 5 -7.41 11.29 2.96
CA LEU A 5 -6.07 10.86 2.55
C LEU A 5 -5.38 11.90 1.67
N TYR A 6 -6.10 12.51 0.72
CA TYR A 6 -5.54 13.59 -0.11
C TYR A 6 -5.17 14.83 0.72
N PHE A 7 -6.00 15.20 1.70
CA PHE A 7 -5.69 16.29 2.62
C PHE A 7 -4.40 16.02 3.40
N TRP A 8 -4.29 14.86 4.07
CA TRP A 8 -3.10 14.52 4.84
C TRP A 8 -1.84 14.42 3.97
N ALA A 9 -1.96 13.87 2.76
CA ALA A 9 -0.86 13.81 1.81
C ALA A 9 -0.40 15.22 1.40
N ALA A 10 -1.34 16.13 1.08
CA ALA A 10 -1.02 17.51 0.73
C ALA A 10 -0.40 18.28 1.91
N TYR A 11 -0.94 18.08 3.11
CA TYR A 11 -0.42 18.65 4.36
C TYR A 11 1.04 18.23 4.61
N LEU A 12 1.33 16.92 4.57
CA LEU A 12 2.69 16.41 4.73
C LEU A 12 3.64 16.92 3.63
N LEU A 13 3.17 16.95 2.38
CA LEU A 13 3.97 17.48 1.26
C LEU A 13 4.29 18.97 1.44
N PHE A 14 3.36 19.77 1.98
CA PHE A 14 3.62 21.18 2.30
C PHE A 14 4.77 21.33 3.31
N PHE A 15 4.74 20.54 4.39
CA PHE A 15 5.79 20.58 5.40
C PHE A 15 7.14 20.01 4.95
N ALA A 16 7.13 19.11 3.95
CA ALA A 16 8.37 18.55 3.40
C ALA A 16 8.98 19.37 2.25
N LEU A 17 8.17 20.10 1.47
CA LEU A 17 8.63 20.78 0.25
C LEU A 17 8.65 22.30 0.42
N PRO A 18 7.54 23.05 0.31
CA PRO A 18 7.58 24.51 0.36
C PRO A 18 8.03 25.05 1.71
N PHE A 19 7.66 24.42 2.83
CA PHE A 19 7.96 24.97 4.15
C PHE A 19 9.46 25.11 4.45
N PRO A 20 10.33 24.11 4.20
CA PRO A 20 11.79 24.28 4.31
C PRO A 20 12.34 25.42 3.44
N CYS A 21 11.83 25.58 2.21
CA CYS A 21 12.22 26.70 1.36
C CYS A 21 11.83 28.04 1.98
N ILE A 22 10.58 28.18 2.46
CA ILE A 22 10.11 29.42 3.09
C ILE A 22 11.01 29.78 4.27
N LEU A 23 11.31 28.84 5.16
CA LEU A 23 12.18 29.09 6.32
C LEU A 23 13.60 29.48 5.90
N TYR A 24 14.20 28.73 4.98
CA TYR A 24 15.57 29.00 4.55
C TYR A 24 15.70 30.38 3.90
N TYR A 25 14.82 30.71 2.97
CA TYR A 25 14.88 31.99 2.23
C TYR A 25 14.40 33.20 3.03
N SER A 26 13.75 33.01 4.19
CA SER A 26 13.35 34.13 5.07
C SER A 26 14.33 34.40 6.21
N ILE A 27 15.11 33.39 6.62
CA ILE A 27 15.95 33.48 7.82
C ILE A 27 17.44 33.39 7.49
N GLY A 28 17.82 32.54 6.53
CA GLY A 28 19.21 32.18 6.26
C GLY A 28 19.72 32.60 4.88
N TYR A 29 19.03 33.53 4.22
CA TYR A 29 19.38 34.03 2.89
C TYR A 29 19.47 35.57 2.89
N PRO A 30 20.50 36.17 2.25
CA PRO A 30 21.66 35.55 1.60
C PRO A 30 22.63 34.91 2.61
N VAL A 31 23.52 34.03 2.15
CA VAL A 31 24.45 33.30 3.03
C VAL A 31 25.75 34.09 3.22
N ASP A 32 25.94 34.59 4.43
CA ASP A 32 27.13 35.32 4.87
C ASP A 32 28.39 34.44 4.88
N ALA A 33 29.56 35.06 4.73
CA ALA A 33 30.84 34.35 4.65
C ALA A 33 31.17 33.52 5.91
N VAL A 34 30.71 33.96 7.08
CA VAL A 34 30.94 33.28 8.37
C VAL A 34 30.14 31.98 8.50
N ASP A 35 28.96 31.92 7.87
CA ASP A 35 28.05 30.76 7.98
C ASP A 35 28.29 29.70 6.90
N ARG A 36 29.27 29.93 6.01
CA ARG A 36 29.63 29.00 4.94
C ARG A 36 30.41 27.81 5.48
N THR A 37 30.09 26.64 4.94
CA THR A 37 30.84 25.42 5.24
C THR A 37 32.14 25.39 4.42
N SER A 38 33.13 24.64 4.91
CA SER A 38 34.36 24.42 4.15
C SER A 38 34.05 23.66 2.86
N PRO A 39 34.84 23.85 1.78
CA PRO A 39 34.58 23.19 0.50
C PRO A 39 34.48 21.66 0.59
N ALA A 40 35.29 21.02 1.43
CA ALA A 40 35.23 19.57 1.65
C ALA A 40 33.90 19.15 2.30
N VAL A 41 33.45 19.88 3.33
CA VAL A 41 32.18 19.61 4.02
C VAL A 41 30.99 19.87 3.10
N ALA A 42 31.04 20.94 2.29
CA ALA A 42 30.05 21.24 1.27
C ALA A 42 29.86 20.10 0.26
N LEU A 43 30.95 19.47 -0.18
CA LEU A 43 30.89 18.31 -1.08
C LEU A 43 30.25 17.09 -0.41
N VAL A 44 30.49 16.87 0.89
CA VAL A 44 29.81 15.82 1.66
C VAL A 44 28.31 16.07 1.69
N TRP A 45 27.90 17.32 1.98
CA TRP A 45 26.49 17.72 1.98
C TRP A 45 25.83 17.58 0.61
N LEU A 46 26.53 17.96 -0.46
CA LEU A 46 26.06 17.76 -1.83
C LEU A 46 25.87 16.27 -2.15
N GLY A 47 26.87 15.44 -1.81
CA GLY A 47 26.80 13.99 -2.00
C GLY A 47 25.62 13.36 -1.26
N LEU A 48 25.40 13.77 0.00
CA LEU A 48 24.26 13.31 0.79
C LEU A 48 22.92 13.75 0.18
N SER A 49 22.84 14.99 -0.27
CA SER A 49 21.64 15.54 -0.93
C SER A 49 21.29 14.74 -2.19
N ILE A 50 22.27 14.48 -3.06
CA ILE A 50 22.09 13.66 -4.27
C ILE A 50 21.68 12.23 -3.92
N LEU A 51 22.30 11.63 -2.89
CA LEU A 51 21.94 10.29 -2.42
C LEU A 51 20.48 10.22 -1.97
N LEU A 52 20.02 11.17 -1.15
CA LEU A 52 18.64 11.18 -0.64
C LEU A 52 17.62 11.33 -1.78
N TRP A 53 17.85 12.26 -2.72
CA TRP A 53 16.99 12.38 -3.91
C TRP A 53 17.04 11.14 -4.81
N GLY A 54 18.20 10.51 -4.95
CA GLY A 54 18.37 9.26 -5.67
C GLY A 54 17.56 8.11 -5.05
N LEU A 55 17.54 8.00 -3.72
CA LEU A 55 16.72 7.02 -3.00
C LEU A 55 15.22 7.26 -3.25
N LEU A 56 14.77 8.52 -3.24
CA LEU A 56 13.37 8.86 -3.55
C LEU A 56 13.01 8.53 -4.99
N ALA A 57 13.89 8.84 -5.95
CA ALA A 57 13.70 8.49 -7.36
C ALA A 57 13.65 6.96 -7.56
N ALA A 58 14.55 6.21 -6.91
CA ALA A 58 14.54 4.76 -6.95
C ALA A 58 13.25 4.18 -6.33
N ALA A 59 12.79 4.72 -5.21
CA ALA A 59 11.53 4.34 -4.58
C ALA A 59 10.33 4.63 -5.49
N TYR A 60 10.29 5.79 -6.15
CA TYR A 60 9.28 6.16 -7.14
C TYR A 60 9.23 5.16 -8.31
N VAL A 61 10.38 4.85 -8.92
CA VAL A 61 10.47 3.88 -10.01
C VAL A 61 10.02 2.50 -9.56
N HIS A 62 10.51 2.04 -8.41
CA HIS A 62 10.17 0.72 -7.89
C HIS A 62 8.67 0.59 -7.58
N THR A 63 8.08 1.58 -6.93
CA THR A 63 6.70 1.50 -6.43
C THR A 63 5.64 1.88 -7.46
N LEU A 64 5.89 2.85 -8.34
CA LEU A 64 4.86 3.37 -9.23
C LEU A 64 5.02 2.95 -10.70
N LEU A 65 6.26 2.89 -11.19
CA LEU A 65 6.54 2.53 -12.58
C LEU A 65 6.69 1.01 -12.78
N ARG A 66 7.38 0.32 -11.87
CA ARG A 66 7.56 -1.14 -11.95
C ARG A 66 6.39 -1.97 -11.43
N ALA A 67 5.53 -1.41 -10.57
CA ALA A 67 4.36 -2.11 -10.03
C ALA A 67 3.42 -2.73 -11.09
N PRO A 68 2.98 -2.02 -12.15
CA PRO A 68 2.09 -2.62 -13.16
C PRO A 68 2.73 -3.80 -13.89
N PHE A 69 4.03 -3.74 -14.18
CA PHE A 69 4.74 -4.84 -14.82
C PHE A 69 4.87 -6.06 -13.91
N ARG A 70 5.12 -5.84 -12.60
CA ARG A 70 5.11 -6.93 -11.61
C ARG A 70 3.75 -7.61 -11.51
N ALA A 71 2.67 -6.82 -11.46
CA ALA A 71 1.31 -7.35 -11.44
C ALA A 71 0.97 -8.13 -12.73
N GLN A 72 1.40 -7.64 -13.90
CA GLN A 72 1.22 -8.33 -15.18
C GLN A 72 2.00 -9.66 -15.23
N ALA A 73 3.27 -9.64 -14.83
CA ALA A 73 4.10 -10.85 -14.77
C ALA A 73 3.50 -11.90 -13.83
N ARG A 74 3.00 -11.48 -12.66
CA ARG A 74 2.34 -12.35 -11.71
C ARG A 74 1.03 -12.92 -12.25
N THR A 75 0.22 -12.12 -12.93
CA THR A 75 -1.03 -12.60 -13.57
C THR A 75 -0.73 -13.70 -14.60
N ARG A 76 0.30 -13.51 -15.43
CA ARG A 76 0.74 -14.54 -16.39
C ARG A 76 1.27 -15.79 -15.70
N ALA A 77 1.96 -15.65 -14.57
CA ALA A 77 2.43 -16.79 -13.79
C ALA A 77 1.25 -17.60 -13.20
N ILE A 78 0.25 -16.91 -12.66
CA ILE A 78 -1.00 -17.53 -12.17
C ILE A 78 -1.67 -18.30 -13.31
N GLN A 79 -1.82 -17.72 -14.49
CA GLN A 79 -2.45 -18.41 -15.62
C GLN A 79 -1.76 -19.71 -16.06
N ARG A 80 -0.46 -19.88 -15.81
CA ARG A 80 0.30 -21.08 -16.20
C ARG A 80 0.25 -22.20 -15.17
N ALA A 81 0.16 -21.87 -13.88
CA ALA A 81 0.35 -22.82 -12.78
C ALA A 81 -0.65 -22.61 -11.63
N ALA A 82 -1.83 -22.08 -11.94
CA ALA A 82 -2.87 -21.82 -10.94
C ALA A 82 -3.64 -23.07 -10.54
N ILE A 83 -4.19 -22.99 -9.34
CA ILE A 83 -5.21 -23.90 -8.85
C ILE A 83 -6.57 -23.32 -9.23
N ARG A 84 -7.35 -24.08 -10.01
CA ARG A 84 -8.70 -23.68 -10.44
C ARG A 84 -9.69 -23.81 -9.28
N ARG A 85 -10.57 -22.82 -9.16
CA ARG A 85 -11.70 -22.80 -8.23
C ARG A 85 -12.92 -22.21 -8.93
N ARG A 86 -14.10 -22.76 -8.65
CA ARG A 86 -15.35 -22.10 -9.05
C ARG A 86 -15.67 -21.00 -8.05
N ALA A 87 -15.80 -19.78 -8.55
CA ALA A 87 -16.17 -18.62 -7.78
C ALA A 87 -17.60 -18.19 -8.11
N ARG A 88 -18.34 -17.77 -7.09
CA ARG A 88 -19.68 -17.19 -7.24
C ARG A 88 -19.60 -15.68 -7.12
N VAL A 89 -20.27 -14.97 -8.03
CA VAL A 89 -20.39 -13.51 -7.95
C VAL A 89 -21.38 -13.16 -6.83
N VAL A 90 -20.88 -12.68 -5.69
CA VAL A 90 -21.74 -12.20 -4.58
C VAL A 90 -22.28 -10.81 -4.91
N GLN A 91 -21.42 -9.97 -5.49
CA GLN A 91 -21.79 -8.61 -5.82
C GLN A 91 -21.01 -8.13 -7.05
N ALA A 92 -21.69 -7.38 -7.92
CA ALA A 92 -21.08 -6.70 -9.04
C ALA A 92 -21.50 -5.22 -9.03
N GLN A 93 -20.54 -4.32 -8.85
CA GLN A 93 -20.77 -2.88 -8.87
C GLN A 93 -20.07 -2.25 -10.07
N ASP A 94 -20.81 -1.50 -10.90
CA ASP A 94 -20.21 -0.68 -11.94
C ASP A 94 -19.44 0.48 -11.27
N THR A 95 -18.17 0.62 -11.62
CA THR A 95 -17.33 1.71 -11.06
C THR A 95 -17.60 3.06 -11.73
N GLY A 96 -18.43 3.09 -12.78
CA GLY A 96 -18.68 4.26 -13.63
C GLY A 96 -17.48 4.63 -14.50
N ARG A 97 -16.42 3.79 -14.51
CA ARG A 97 -15.21 4.03 -15.28
C ARG A 97 -15.21 3.15 -16.52
N MET A 98 -14.74 3.74 -17.62
CA MET A 98 -14.49 3.03 -18.86
C MET A 98 -12.99 2.86 -19.07
N LEU A 99 -12.59 1.67 -19.52
CA LEU A 99 -11.25 1.38 -20.00
C LEU A 99 -11.37 0.89 -21.45
N ARG A 100 -10.84 1.67 -22.41
CA ARG A 100 -10.92 1.36 -23.84
C ARG A 100 -12.35 1.08 -24.33
N GLY A 101 -13.32 1.85 -23.85
CA GLY A 101 -14.74 1.71 -24.20
C GLY A 101 -15.49 0.63 -23.41
N TRP A 102 -14.81 -0.21 -22.64
CA TRP A 102 -15.43 -1.26 -21.82
C TRP A 102 -15.64 -0.79 -20.38
N ARG A 103 -16.74 -1.25 -19.75
CA ARG A 103 -17.05 -0.92 -18.35
C ARG A 103 -16.15 -1.70 -17.39
N VAL A 104 -15.72 -1.01 -16.33
CA VAL A 104 -14.93 -1.60 -15.25
C VAL A 104 -15.85 -1.93 -14.08
N TRP A 105 -15.89 -3.20 -13.71
CA TRP A 105 -16.70 -3.74 -12.62
C TRP A 105 -15.83 -4.01 -11.38
N ASN A 106 -16.38 -3.71 -10.20
CA ASN A 106 -15.86 -4.19 -8.93
C ASN A 106 -16.67 -5.42 -8.52
N LEU A 107 -16.03 -6.60 -8.58
CA LEU A 107 -16.64 -7.89 -8.34
C LEU A 107 -16.23 -8.41 -6.97
N THR A 108 -17.20 -8.75 -6.13
CA THR A 108 -16.98 -9.53 -4.91
C THR A 108 -17.26 -11.00 -5.25
N LEU A 109 -16.24 -11.84 -5.15
CA LEU A 109 -16.31 -13.25 -5.48
C LEU A 109 -16.22 -14.10 -4.21
N ALA A 110 -17.08 -15.10 -4.08
CA ALA A 110 -16.99 -16.14 -3.06
C ALA A 110 -16.45 -17.43 -3.65
N PHE A 111 -15.39 -17.98 -3.05
CA PHE A 111 -14.76 -19.23 -3.48
C PHE A 111 -14.03 -19.90 -2.33
N ASP A 112 -13.72 -21.18 -2.49
CA ASP A 112 -12.89 -21.90 -1.54
C ASP A 112 -11.42 -21.56 -1.76
N ASN A 113 -10.73 -21.23 -0.67
CA ASN A 113 -9.32 -20.97 -0.68
C ASN A 113 -8.49 -22.25 -0.96
N LEU A 114 -7.15 -22.17 -0.89
CA LEU A 114 -6.29 -23.32 -1.16
C LEU A 114 -6.49 -24.48 -0.18
N SER A 115 -6.94 -24.16 1.04
CA SER A 115 -7.23 -25.11 2.12
C SER A 115 -8.67 -25.61 2.14
N GLY A 116 -9.50 -25.22 1.17
CA GLY A 116 -10.90 -25.63 1.05
C GLY A 116 -11.85 -24.83 1.94
N THR A 117 -11.43 -23.67 2.43
CA THR A 117 -12.26 -22.80 3.29
C THR A 117 -12.92 -21.70 2.48
N PRO A 118 -14.25 -21.48 2.61
CA PRO A 118 -14.93 -20.46 1.83
C PRO A 118 -14.55 -19.05 2.29
N ILE A 119 -14.05 -18.25 1.37
CA ILE A 119 -13.66 -16.85 1.57
C ILE A 119 -14.33 -15.94 0.53
N GLN A 120 -14.29 -14.64 0.78
CA GLN A 120 -14.68 -13.62 -0.20
C GLN A 120 -13.49 -12.73 -0.53
N ASP A 121 -13.38 -12.32 -1.78
CA ASP A 121 -12.36 -11.37 -2.24
C ASP A 121 -12.90 -10.43 -3.31
N GLN A 122 -12.37 -9.22 -3.35
CA GLN A 122 -12.78 -8.17 -4.28
C GLN A 122 -11.74 -7.99 -5.38
N LEU A 123 -12.19 -7.99 -6.63
CA LEU A 123 -11.34 -7.72 -7.77
C LEU A 123 -11.98 -6.77 -8.78
N LEU A 124 -11.13 -6.05 -9.50
CA LEU A 124 -11.55 -5.21 -10.61
C LEU A 124 -11.42 -5.99 -11.93
N ALA A 125 -12.52 -6.10 -12.66
CA ALA A 125 -12.55 -6.75 -13.97
C ALA A 125 -13.09 -5.80 -15.03
N VAL A 126 -12.56 -5.91 -16.25
CA VAL A 126 -13.08 -5.22 -17.43
C VAL A 126 -13.93 -6.22 -18.20
N ASP A 127 -15.20 -5.89 -18.46
CA ASP A 127 -16.04 -6.77 -19.28
C ASP A 127 -15.88 -6.44 -20.76
N SER A 128 -15.05 -7.20 -21.46
CA SER A 128 -14.88 -7.11 -22.91
C SER A 128 -16.01 -7.79 -23.70
N GLN A 129 -16.87 -8.57 -23.03
CA GLN A 129 -17.96 -9.33 -23.67
C GLN A 129 -19.23 -9.21 -22.82
N PRO A 130 -19.82 -8.01 -22.72
CA PRO A 130 -21.00 -7.77 -21.89
C PRO A 130 -22.23 -8.59 -22.31
N GLN A 131 -22.27 -9.07 -23.57
CA GLN A 131 -23.35 -9.91 -24.06
C GLN A 131 -23.43 -11.28 -23.35
N LEU A 132 -22.33 -11.76 -22.77
CA LEU A 132 -22.27 -13.03 -22.06
C LEU A 132 -22.84 -12.95 -20.63
N GLN A 133 -23.20 -11.75 -20.15
CA GLN A 133 -23.79 -11.53 -18.81
C GLN A 133 -23.02 -12.22 -17.67
N ARG A 134 -21.69 -12.30 -17.80
CA ARG A 134 -20.82 -13.06 -16.86
C ARG A 134 -20.82 -12.48 -15.45
N PHE A 135 -21.01 -11.16 -15.32
CA PHE A 135 -20.86 -10.43 -14.06
C PHE A 135 -22.21 -10.12 -13.39
N VAL A 136 -23.16 -11.05 -13.49
CA VAL A 136 -24.44 -10.99 -12.78
C VAL A 136 -24.29 -11.70 -11.42
N THR A 137 -24.99 -11.21 -10.40
CA THR A 137 -25.04 -11.87 -9.08
C THR A 137 -25.44 -13.34 -9.22
N ASP A 138 -24.83 -14.18 -8.40
CA ASP A 138 -24.96 -15.65 -8.35
C ASP A 138 -24.41 -16.42 -9.55
N ASN A 139 -23.93 -15.76 -10.61
CA ASN A 139 -23.22 -16.47 -11.68
C ASN A 139 -21.92 -17.11 -11.17
N GLN A 140 -21.59 -18.26 -11.75
CA GLN A 140 -20.34 -18.96 -11.51
C GLN A 140 -19.29 -18.55 -12.54
N LEU A 141 -18.10 -18.26 -12.05
CA LEU A 141 -16.92 -17.91 -12.85
C LEU A 141 -15.76 -18.78 -12.42
N ASP A 142 -14.92 -19.18 -13.37
CA ASP A 142 -13.69 -19.87 -13.05
C ASP A 142 -12.63 -18.87 -12.58
N ALA A 143 -12.17 -19.06 -11.35
CA ALA A 143 -11.13 -18.29 -10.71
C ALA A 143 -9.84 -19.12 -10.61
N LEU A 144 -8.72 -18.47 -10.91
CA LEU A 144 -7.38 -19.00 -10.86
C LEU A 144 -6.68 -18.43 -9.63
N LEU A 145 -6.42 -19.29 -8.64
CA LEU A 145 -5.69 -18.92 -7.43
C LEU A 145 -4.20 -19.18 -7.63
N SER A 146 -3.37 -18.27 -7.13
CA SER A 146 -1.93 -18.51 -7.03
C SER A 146 -1.63 -19.62 -6.03
N ALA A 147 -0.81 -20.60 -6.42
CA ALA A 147 -0.29 -21.60 -5.49
C ALA A 147 0.62 -20.98 -4.41
N ASP A 148 1.17 -19.78 -4.66
CA ASP A 148 1.97 -18.99 -3.72
C ASP A 148 1.40 -17.59 -3.45
N PRO A 149 0.36 -17.49 -2.59
CA PRO A 149 -0.24 -16.23 -2.18
C PRO A 149 0.77 -15.32 -1.46
N GLY A 150 0.75 -14.03 -1.80
CA GLY A 150 1.66 -13.04 -1.23
C GLY A 150 1.51 -11.68 -1.89
N GLY A 151 2.29 -11.40 -2.95
CA GLY A 151 2.14 -10.18 -3.73
C GLY A 151 0.79 -10.09 -4.45
N TYR A 152 0.31 -8.89 -4.75
CA TYR A 152 -0.91 -8.73 -5.55
C TYR A 152 -0.62 -8.95 -7.05
N PRO A 153 -1.53 -9.58 -7.83
CA PRO A 153 -2.79 -10.23 -7.42
C PRO A 153 -2.59 -11.68 -6.96
N ASN A 154 -3.50 -12.18 -6.12
CA ASN A 154 -3.53 -13.58 -5.65
C ASN A 154 -4.61 -14.43 -6.34
N VAL A 155 -5.65 -13.79 -6.89
CA VAL A 155 -6.73 -14.40 -7.67
C VAL A 155 -6.91 -13.66 -9.00
N VAL A 156 -7.20 -14.41 -10.06
CA VAL A 156 -7.44 -13.89 -11.41
C VAL A 156 -8.58 -14.69 -12.04
N LEU A 157 -9.43 -14.08 -12.85
CA LEU A 157 -10.45 -14.82 -13.61
C LEU A 157 -9.79 -15.61 -14.77
N GLU A 158 -10.32 -16.80 -15.06
CA GLU A 158 -9.89 -17.55 -16.23
C GLU A 158 -10.16 -16.77 -17.52
N GLY A 159 -9.19 -16.78 -18.45
CA GLY A 159 -9.26 -15.98 -19.67
C GLY A 159 -8.97 -14.48 -19.50
N ALA A 160 -8.64 -14.01 -18.29
CA ALA A 160 -8.25 -12.61 -18.10
C ALA A 160 -7.04 -12.25 -18.97
N MET A 161 -7.03 -11.05 -19.56
CA MET A 161 -5.86 -10.55 -20.29
C MET A 161 -5.23 -9.41 -19.49
N PRO A 162 -4.06 -9.63 -18.84
CA PRO A 162 -3.46 -8.60 -18.04
C PRO A 162 -2.90 -7.49 -18.93
N GLU A 163 -3.52 -6.33 -18.84
CA GLU A 163 -3.14 -5.16 -19.60
C GLU A 163 -2.62 -4.04 -18.68
N VAL A 164 -1.52 -3.42 -19.11
CA VAL A 164 -1.00 -2.23 -18.48
C VAL A 164 -1.69 -1.02 -19.09
N ASP A 165 -2.30 -0.20 -18.24
CA ASP A 165 -2.83 1.11 -18.63
C ASP A 165 -1.66 2.04 -19.00
N ARG A 166 -1.33 2.06 -20.30
CA ARG A 166 -0.24 2.85 -20.88
C ARG A 166 -0.41 4.35 -20.63
N GLY A 167 -1.65 4.85 -20.65
CA GLY A 167 -1.94 6.26 -20.42
C GLY A 167 -1.61 6.67 -18.99
N ARG A 168 -2.00 5.86 -18.00
CA ARG A 168 -1.61 6.10 -16.59
C ARG A 168 -0.12 5.94 -16.37
N LEU A 169 0.51 4.95 -17.01
CA LEU A 169 1.96 4.76 -16.92
C LEU A 169 2.72 5.95 -17.51
N LEU A 170 2.32 6.41 -18.69
CA LEU A 170 2.90 7.59 -19.36
C LEU A 170 2.75 8.83 -18.48
N ARG A 171 1.55 9.09 -17.95
CA ARG A 171 1.32 10.24 -17.05
C ARG A 171 2.23 10.16 -15.81
N ARG A 172 2.40 8.99 -15.22
CA ARG A 172 3.35 8.80 -14.11
C ARG A 172 4.77 9.10 -14.57
N ALA A 173 5.21 8.52 -15.68
CA ALA A 173 6.55 8.78 -16.23
C ALA A 173 6.80 10.27 -16.49
N LEU A 174 5.84 10.98 -17.09
CA LEU A 174 5.91 12.42 -17.34
C LEU A 174 5.99 13.23 -16.03
N ILE A 175 5.20 12.87 -15.01
CA ILE A 175 5.30 13.49 -13.69
C ILE A 175 6.71 13.27 -13.10
N GLY A 176 7.26 12.05 -13.21
CA GLY A 176 8.62 11.76 -12.76
C GLY A 176 9.69 12.60 -13.46
N VAL A 177 9.59 12.73 -14.79
CA VAL A 177 10.49 13.58 -15.58
C VAL A 177 10.36 15.05 -15.18
N LEU A 178 9.14 15.55 -15.01
CA LEU A 178 8.89 16.93 -14.59
C LEU A 178 9.48 17.22 -13.19
N LEU A 179 9.32 16.28 -12.24
CA LEU A 179 9.91 16.42 -10.90
C LEU A 179 11.44 16.41 -10.93
N LEU A 180 12.07 15.54 -11.74
CA LEU A 180 13.52 15.54 -11.93
C LEU A 180 14.01 16.83 -12.60
N GLY A 181 13.27 17.32 -13.59
CA GLY A 181 13.57 18.60 -14.25
C GLY A 181 13.48 19.78 -13.28
N ALA A 182 12.44 19.84 -12.44
CA ALA A 182 12.30 20.85 -11.40
C ALA A 182 13.43 20.78 -10.37
N LEU A 183 13.83 19.56 -9.96
CA LEU A 183 14.97 19.36 -9.06
C LEU A 183 16.28 19.83 -9.68
N ALA A 184 16.56 19.45 -10.93
CA ALA A 184 17.76 19.89 -11.64
C ALA A 184 17.79 21.41 -11.83
N ALA A 185 16.66 22.02 -12.18
CA ALA A 185 16.51 23.46 -12.26
C ALA A 185 16.77 24.13 -10.89
N TYR A 186 16.32 23.51 -9.80
CA TYR A 186 16.56 24.03 -8.46
C TYR A 186 18.04 23.96 -8.03
N TYR A 187 18.74 22.86 -8.31
CA TYR A 187 20.20 22.78 -8.11
C TYR A 187 20.93 23.84 -8.95
N ALA A 188 20.56 23.98 -10.22
CA ALA A 188 21.16 24.97 -11.12
C ALA A 188 20.90 26.40 -10.65
N TRP A 189 19.69 26.69 -10.16
CA TRP A 189 19.37 27.99 -9.60
C TRP A 189 20.18 28.27 -8.33
N CYS A 190 20.26 27.33 -7.37
CA CYS A 190 21.09 27.51 -6.17
C CYS A 190 22.58 27.73 -6.50
N TRP A 191 23.10 27.07 -7.54
CA TRP A 191 24.48 27.25 -7.99
C TRP A 191 24.74 28.64 -8.60
N ASN A 192 23.81 29.14 -9.41
CA ASN A 192 23.97 30.41 -10.12
C ASN A 192 23.51 31.63 -9.31
N ASP A 193 22.79 31.40 -8.22
CA ASP A 193 22.26 32.47 -7.38
C ASP A 193 23.39 33.27 -6.70
N PRO A 194 23.47 34.60 -6.89
CA PRO A 194 24.51 35.43 -6.30
C PRO A 194 24.49 35.45 -4.77
N GLY A 195 23.34 35.24 -4.13
CA GLY A 195 23.19 35.20 -2.68
C GLY A 195 23.72 33.92 -2.01
N GLN A 196 24.01 32.89 -2.80
CA GLN A 196 24.50 31.58 -2.34
C GLN A 196 25.80 31.18 -3.03
N GLY A 197 25.78 31.05 -4.36
CA GLY A 197 26.88 30.53 -5.17
C GLY A 197 28.10 31.46 -5.18
N ASN A 198 27.90 32.76 -5.43
CA ASN A 198 28.90 33.86 -5.43
C ASN A 198 30.35 33.48 -5.83
N GLY A 199 30.54 32.58 -6.81
CA GLY A 199 31.86 32.03 -7.19
C GLY A 199 32.55 31.13 -6.16
N GLN A 200 31.94 30.88 -4.99
CA GLN A 200 32.46 30.06 -3.89
C GLN A 200 31.89 28.62 -3.89
N GLY A 201 31.20 28.24 -4.97
CA GLY A 201 30.65 26.89 -5.17
C GLY A 201 29.56 26.52 -4.16
N TRP A 202 29.54 25.25 -3.74
CA TRP A 202 28.50 24.69 -2.85
C TRP A 202 28.67 25.02 -1.36
N THR A 203 29.56 25.95 -1.00
CA THR A 203 29.88 26.29 0.41
C THR A 203 28.70 26.84 1.21
N PHE A 204 27.62 27.24 0.54
CA PHE A 204 26.35 27.60 1.17
C PHE A 204 25.54 26.39 1.68
N LEU A 205 25.91 25.16 1.30
CA LEU A 205 25.23 23.95 1.77
C LEU A 205 25.52 23.71 3.25
N ALA A 206 24.45 23.58 4.01
CA ALA A 206 24.43 23.24 5.42
C ALA A 206 23.28 22.25 5.69
N PRO A 207 23.25 21.57 6.85
CA PRO A 207 22.23 20.55 7.16
C PRO A 207 20.77 21.01 6.99
N TRP A 208 20.50 22.29 7.24
CA TRP A 208 19.17 22.91 7.14
C TRP A 208 18.83 23.43 5.73
N HIS A 209 19.74 23.31 4.76
CA HIS A 209 19.47 23.76 3.39
C HIS A 209 18.33 22.93 2.77
N PRO A 210 17.38 23.53 2.01
CA PRO A 210 16.23 22.79 1.49
C PRO A 210 16.61 21.58 0.62
N LEU A 211 17.73 21.65 -0.12
CA LEU A 211 18.27 20.52 -0.89
C LEU A 211 18.55 19.27 -0.02
N LEU A 212 18.74 19.41 1.29
CA LEU A 212 18.93 18.30 2.24
C LEU A 212 17.66 18.01 3.04
N VAL A 213 17.03 19.05 3.60
CA VAL A 213 15.87 18.90 4.47
C VAL A 213 14.68 18.31 3.72
N MET A 214 14.40 18.79 2.50
CA MET A 214 13.26 18.30 1.71
C MET A 214 13.33 16.78 1.46
N PRO A 215 14.40 16.23 0.86
CA PRO A 215 14.46 14.80 0.62
C PRO A 215 14.61 14.00 1.93
N ALA A 216 15.24 14.56 2.98
CA ALA A 216 15.31 13.91 4.28
C ALA A 216 13.92 13.73 4.91
N CYS A 217 13.07 14.76 4.92
CA CYS A 217 11.69 14.68 5.38
C CYS A 217 10.88 13.64 4.60
N LEU A 218 10.98 13.65 3.27
CA LEU A 218 10.29 12.68 2.42
C LEU A 218 10.77 11.24 2.67
N CYS A 219 12.07 11.02 2.81
CA CYS A 219 12.63 9.72 3.18
C CYS A 219 12.13 9.29 4.57
N GLY A 220 12.09 10.21 5.53
CA GLY A 220 11.52 9.99 6.86
C GLY A 220 10.07 9.53 6.79
N TYR A 221 9.23 10.20 5.99
CA TYR A 221 7.84 9.79 5.78
C TYR A 221 7.71 8.41 5.14
N LEU A 222 8.59 8.05 4.19
CA LEU A 222 8.62 6.71 3.62
C LEU A 222 8.98 5.63 4.66
N VAL A 223 9.93 5.92 5.55
CA VAL A 223 10.33 4.99 6.62
C VAL A 223 9.23 4.87 7.66
N LEU A 224 8.71 5.99 8.16
CA LEU A 224 7.61 6.03 9.12
C LEU A 224 6.37 5.33 8.57
N GLY A 225 6.03 5.57 7.30
CA GLY A 225 4.92 4.89 6.64
C GLY A 225 5.11 3.37 6.59
N ARG A 226 6.33 2.89 6.29
CA ARG A 226 6.64 1.45 6.31
C ARG A 226 6.57 0.85 7.70
N VAL A 227 7.12 1.52 8.70
CA VAL A 227 7.05 1.08 10.10
C VAL A 227 5.59 1.03 10.56
N PHE A 228 4.81 2.07 10.28
CA PHE A 228 3.38 2.12 10.59
C PHE A 228 2.61 0.98 9.93
N THR A 229 2.84 0.69 8.63
CA THR A 229 2.18 -0.45 7.97
C THR A 229 2.51 -1.79 8.59
N ARG A 230 3.74 -1.98 9.10
CA ARG A 230 4.13 -3.19 9.83
C ARG A 230 3.48 -3.27 11.21
N MET A 231 3.38 -2.15 11.93
CA MET A 231 2.79 -2.10 13.26
C MET A 231 1.27 -2.30 13.24
N VAL A 232 0.58 -1.79 12.23
CA VAL A 232 -0.88 -1.92 12.08
C VAL A 232 -1.28 -3.29 11.47
N GLY A 233 -0.31 -4.17 11.19
CA GLY A 233 -0.62 -5.51 10.66
C GLY A 233 -1.32 -5.50 9.31
N ILE A 234 -1.14 -4.43 8.50
CA ILE A 234 -1.50 -4.40 7.07
C ILE A 234 -0.44 -5.23 6.34
N ASP A 235 -0.39 -6.51 6.70
CA ASP A 235 0.67 -7.42 6.35
C ASP A 235 0.24 -8.28 5.17
N ARG A 236 1.14 -8.41 4.18
CA ARG A 236 1.00 -9.38 3.09
C ARG A 236 0.81 -10.82 3.60
N ARG A 237 1.15 -11.08 4.86
CA ARG A 237 0.91 -12.34 5.57
C ARG A 237 -0.56 -12.55 5.89
N ALA A 238 -1.29 -11.51 6.30
CA ALA A 238 -2.74 -11.59 6.49
C ALA A 238 -3.45 -11.83 5.15
N ASP A 239 -3.00 -11.17 4.08
CA ASP A 239 -3.50 -11.44 2.72
C ASP A 239 -3.21 -12.89 2.30
N ALA A 240 -2.01 -13.40 2.54
CA ALA A 240 -1.65 -14.79 2.22
C ALA A 240 -2.44 -15.80 3.08
N LEU A 241 -2.69 -15.48 4.35
CA LEU A 241 -3.47 -16.29 5.28
C LEU A 241 -4.94 -16.37 4.85
N ASN A 242 -5.48 -15.35 4.18
CA ASN A 242 -6.82 -15.45 3.59
C ASN A 242 -6.89 -16.62 2.56
N TYR A 243 -5.87 -16.77 1.71
CA TYR A 243 -5.86 -17.80 0.66
C TYR A 243 -5.32 -19.17 1.12
N ARG A 244 -4.53 -19.26 2.19
CA ARG A 244 -3.95 -20.53 2.70
C ARG A 244 -4.52 -21.00 4.04
N GLY A 245 -5.19 -20.12 4.78
CA GLY A 245 -5.64 -20.42 6.13
C GLY A 245 -6.71 -21.48 6.17
N ILE A 246 -6.70 -22.29 7.23
CA ILE A 246 -7.71 -23.30 7.48
C ILE A 246 -8.81 -22.68 8.33
N GLY A 247 -10.05 -22.78 7.85
CA GLY A 247 -11.23 -22.32 8.57
C GLY A 247 -11.58 -23.22 9.74
N VAL A 248 -11.78 -22.62 10.92
CA VAL A 248 -12.31 -23.29 12.10
C VAL A 248 -13.23 -22.35 12.87
N GLU A 249 -14.21 -22.92 13.58
CA GLU A 249 -14.96 -22.18 14.59
C GLU A 249 -14.12 -22.12 15.87
N ALA A 250 -13.69 -20.91 16.24
CA ALA A 250 -13.04 -20.67 17.52
C ALA A 250 -14.09 -20.30 18.57
N ARG A 251 -13.88 -20.77 19.79
CA ARG A 251 -14.58 -20.28 20.97
C ARG A 251 -13.97 -18.95 21.40
N VAL A 252 -14.81 -17.94 21.55
CA VAL A 252 -14.41 -16.64 22.09
C VAL A 252 -14.36 -16.77 23.61
N LEU A 253 -13.16 -16.63 24.18
CA LEU A 253 -12.94 -16.70 25.63
C LEU A 253 -13.18 -15.35 26.28
N HIS A 254 -12.66 -14.29 25.67
CA HIS A 254 -12.75 -12.94 26.18
C HIS A 254 -12.70 -11.92 25.05
N VAL A 255 -13.52 -10.88 25.14
CA VAL A 255 -13.49 -9.72 24.25
C VAL A 255 -13.28 -8.49 25.11
N ARG A 256 -12.25 -7.70 24.83
CA ARG A 256 -12.00 -6.44 25.53
C ARG A 256 -11.68 -5.33 24.55
N GLN A 257 -12.10 -4.10 24.86
CA GLN A 257 -11.65 -2.93 24.12
C GLN A 257 -10.19 -2.63 24.52
N THR A 258 -9.33 -2.33 23.54
CA THR A 258 -7.90 -2.05 23.81
C THR A 258 -7.68 -0.63 24.35
N GLY A 259 -8.70 0.22 24.30
CA GLY A 259 -8.59 1.67 24.56
C GLY A 259 -8.10 2.47 23.36
N THR A 260 -7.73 1.79 22.26
CA THR A 260 -7.35 2.43 20.98
C THR A 260 -8.58 2.61 20.10
N GLU A 261 -8.72 3.77 19.47
CA GLU A 261 -9.70 4.02 18.44
C GLU A 261 -9.03 4.39 17.12
N VAL A 262 -9.54 3.85 16.02
CA VAL A 262 -9.07 4.17 14.67
C VAL A 262 -10.24 4.77 13.90
N ASN A 263 -10.17 6.08 13.60
CA ASN A 263 -11.28 6.84 13.00
C ASN A 263 -12.58 6.80 13.82
N ALA A 264 -12.48 6.94 15.15
CA ALA A 264 -13.62 6.85 16.09
C ALA A 264 -14.34 5.49 16.04
N GLN A 265 -13.65 4.45 15.58
CA GLN A 265 -14.10 3.06 15.68
C GLN A 265 -13.22 2.35 16.71
N PRO A 266 -13.81 1.64 17.67
CA PRO A 266 -13.04 0.96 18.71
C PRO A 266 -12.26 -0.22 18.14
N GLU A 267 -11.05 -0.40 18.64
CA GLU A 267 -10.31 -1.65 18.48
C GLU A 267 -10.65 -2.62 19.62
N LEU A 268 -11.07 -3.82 19.24
CA LEU A 268 -11.37 -4.92 20.15
C LEU A 268 -10.27 -5.98 20.06
N GLU A 269 -9.87 -6.51 21.21
CA GLU A 269 -9.00 -7.66 21.35
C GLU A 269 -9.84 -8.89 21.70
N PHE A 270 -9.73 -9.92 20.86
CA PHE A 270 -10.39 -11.20 20.99
C PHE A 270 -9.38 -12.25 21.45
N GLN A 271 -9.65 -12.88 22.58
CA GLN A 271 -8.95 -14.09 23.01
C GLN A 271 -9.77 -15.30 22.56
N LEU A 272 -9.14 -16.15 21.76
CA LEU A 272 -9.78 -17.23 21.03
C LEU A 272 -9.14 -18.56 21.40
N ALA A 273 -9.96 -19.59 21.54
CA ALA A 273 -9.51 -20.98 21.64
C ALA A 273 -10.10 -21.79 20.48
N PHE A 274 -9.27 -22.57 19.80
CA PHE A 274 -9.70 -23.41 18.70
C PHE A 274 -8.90 -24.72 18.66
N GLU A 275 -9.46 -25.72 18.02
CA GLU A 275 -8.84 -27.02 17.82
C GLU A 275 -8.26 -27.08 16.40
N ASP A 276 -7.01 -27.50 16.26
CA ASP A 276 -6.40 -27.72 14.94
C ASP A 276 -6.85 -29.05 14.31
N ARG A 277 -6.41 -29.31 13.07
CA ARG A 277 -6.68 -30.58 12.37
C ARG A 277 -6.14 -31.84 13.08
N LEU A 278 -5.21 -31.69 14.02
CA LEU A 278 -4.61 -32.78 14.78
C LEU A 278 -5.31 -32.99 16.15
N GLY A 279 -6.33 -32.19 16.45
CA GLY A 279 -7.05 -32.23 17.72
C GLY A 279 -6.38 -31.46 18.86
N SER A 280 -5.33 -30.68 18.58
CA SER A 280 -4.64 -29.88 19.59
C SER A 280 -5.34 -28.54 19.77
N THR A 281 -5.60 -28.17 21.03
CA THR A 281 -6.20 -26.87 21.36
C THR A 281 -5.13 -25.78 21.39
N HIS A 282 -5.37 -24.71 20.64
CA HIS A 282 -4.51 -23.54 20.60
C HIS A 282 -5.25 -22.31 21.12
N MET A 283 -4.50 -21.40 21.73
CA MET A 283 -4.98 -20.08 22.12
C MET A 283 -4.34 -19.02 21.24
N ALA A 284 -5.15 -18.10 20.72
CA ALA A 284 -4.69 -17.00 19.90
C ALA A 284 -5.35 -15.69 20.34
N THR A 285 -4.64 -14.58 20.11
CA THR A 285 -5.16 -13.24 20.36
C THR A 285 -5.20 -12.47 19.05
N VAL A 286 -6.37 -11.91 18.73
CA VAL A 286 -6.58 -11.14 17.49
C VAL A 286 -7.11 -9.76 17.87
N ARG A 287 -6.51 -8.71 17.29
CA ARG A 287 -7.01 -7.33 17.43
C ARG A 287 -7.68 -6.90 16.14
N LYS A 288 -8.87 -6.32 16.25
CA LYS A 288 -9.66 -5.88 15.09
C LYS A 288 -10.38 -4.58 15.41
N VAL A 289 -10.30 -3.63 14.49
CA VAL A 289 -11.12 -2.40 14.52
C VAL A 289 -12.52 -2.78 14.06
N VAL A 290 -13.53 -2.53 14.91
CA VAL A 290 -14.93 -2.87 14.64
C VAL A 290 -15.73 -1.58 14.49
N SER A 291 -16.56 -1.51 13.46
CA SER A 291 -17.49 -0.41 13.24
C SER A 291 -18.48 -0.31 14.40
N LEU A 292 -18.80 0.91 14.85
CA LEU A 292 -19.83 1.14 15.87
C LEU A 292 -21.19 0.52 15.49
N LEU A 293 -21.50 0.42 14.19
CA LEU A 293 -22.73 -0.18 13.68
C LEU A 293 -22.73 -1.72 13.81
N ASP A 294 -21.56 -2.34 13.83
CA ASP A 294 -21.39 -3.80 13.90
C ASP A 294 -21.04 -4.28 15.31
N LEU A 295 -20.79 -3.38 16.27
CA LEU A 295 -20.61 -3.72 17.68
C LEU A 295 -21.69 -4.67 18.23
N PRO A 296 -23.00 -4.46 17.97
CA PRO A 296 -24.03 -5.38 18.46
C PRO A 296 -23.99 -6.77 17.80
N ARG A 297 -23.28 -6.91 16.67
CA ARG A 297 -23.11 -8.17 15.93
C ARG A 297 -21.85 -8.93 16.32
N VAL A 298 -21.01 -8.35 17.18
CA VAL A 298 -19.82 -9.03 17.68
C VAL A 298 -20.25 -10.24 18.50
N SER A 299 -19.94 -11.43 17.99
CA SER A 299 -20.22 -12.68 18.69
C SER A 299 -19.28 -12.83 19.88
N HIS A 300 -19.85 -13.07 21.06
CA HIS A 300 -19.12 -13.31 22.30
C HIS A 300 -18.88 -14.79 22.59
N GLU A 301 -19.44 -15.69 21.78
CA GLU A 301 -19.36 -17.14 22.01
C GLU A 301 -18.49 -17.85 20.98
N ARG A 302 -18.73 -17.58 19.70
CA ARG A 302 -18.05 -18.24 18.58
C ARG A 302 -17.68 -17.28 17.48
N ALA A 303 -16.49 -17.46 16.92
CA ALA A 303 -15.93 -16.65 15.87
C ALA A 303 -15.36 -17.57 14.80
N ARG A 304 -15.64 -17.28 13.54
CA ARG A 304 -14.97 -17.97 12.43
C ARG A 304 -13.60 -17.37 12.23
N ILE A 305 -12.58 -18.22 12.23
CA ILE A 305 -11.19 -17.80 12.01
C ILE A 305 -10.50 -18.63 10.94
N LEU A 306 -9.42 -18.07 10.41
CA LEU A 306 -8.46 -18.73 9.54
C LEU A 306 -7.13 -18.81 10.28
N TYR A 307 -6.60 -20.02 10.48
CA TYR A 307 -5.28 -20.20 11.10
C TYR A 307 -4.26 -20.76 10.09
N HIS A 308 -2.98 -20.48 10.30
CA HIS A 308 -1.91 -20.99 9.42
C HIS A 308 -1.59 -22.45 9.77
N PRO A 309 -1.54 -23.38 8.78
CA PRO A 309 -1.31 -24.80 9.05
C PRO A 309 0.01 -25.09 9.76
N ASP A 310 1.09 -24.40 9.35
CA ASP A 310 2.43 -24.61 9.92
C ASP A 310 2.70 -23.77 11.18
N ASP A 311 1.85 -22.78 11.46
CA ASP A 311 2.01 -21.87 12.61
C ASP A 311 0.63 -21.46 13.16
N PRO A 312 0.00 -22.30 14.00
CA PRO A 312 -1.34 -22.07 14.53
C PRO A 312 -1.49 -20.76 15.33
N SER A 313 -0.39 -20.13 15.76
CA SER A 313 -0.46 -18.83 16.44
C SER A 313 -0.90 -17.69 15.51
N GLN A 314 -0.71 -17.86 14.19
CA GLN A 314 -1.13 -16.89 13.19
C GLN A 314 -2.58 -17.10 12.82
N VAL A 315 -3.43 -16.19 13.29
CA VAL A 315 -4.88 -16.24 13.11
C VAL A 315 -5.40 -14.95 12.46
N LEU A 316 -6.32 -15.12 11.51
CA LEU A 316 -7.07 -14.04 10.88
C LEU A 316 -8.57 -14.25 11.13
N MET A 317 -9.29 -13.19 11.47
CA MET A 317 -10.75 -13.21 11.60
C MET A 317 -11.39 -12.50 10.40
N PRO A 318 -11.81 -13.24 9.35
CA PRO A 318 -12.31 -12.65 8.10
C PRO A 318 -13.66 -11.93 8.28
N ASP A 319 -14.55 -12.50 9.07
CA ASP A 319 -15.93 -12.03 9.22
C ASP A 319 -16.05 -11.19 10.50
N LEU A 320 -16.00 -9.86 10.37
CA LEU A 320 -16.43 -8.80 11.33
C LEU A 320 -16.17 -7.42 10.73
#